data_AF-A0A0B1RWK9-F1
#
_entry.id   AF-A0A0B1RWK9-F1
#
_cell.length_a   1.000
_cell.length_b   1.000
_cell.length_c   1.000
_cell.angle_alpha   90.00
_cell.angle_beta   90.00
_cell.angle_gamma   90.00
#
_symmetry.space_group_name_H-M   'P 1'
#
loop_
_entity.id
_entity.type
_entity.pdbx_description
1 polymer ?
#
loop_
_entity_poly.entity_id
_entity_poly.type
_entity_poly.pdbx_seq_one_letter_code
_entity_poly.pdbx_strand_id
1 'polypeptide(L)'
;MRALPWEPHGSNHPLRCKEDVRPIFWSARPKSYIYRTRDWDDFPNGRWGNSSSPAFGDLQDYYLFHLKGQMKKEVLLKMYGEELASFDDVKKVFVNFISQSENENGVKVTTLPWTEQDAGVQPETKLINEQLLWCNENGILTVNSQPSVNGAPSTDPLVGWGKPGGYCYQKVSCFRHIFTFLKAIVYFE
;
A
#
# COMPACT_ATOMS: atom_id res chain seq x y z
N MET A 1 -11.20 -10.86 -11.39
CA MET A 1 -10.09 -11.60 -10.74
C MET A 1 -8.80 -10.90 -11.11
N ARG A 2 -8.00 -10.51 -10.12
CA ARG A 2 -6.73 -9.81 -10.33
C ARG A 2 -5.63 -10.81 -10.70
N ALA A 3 -4.76 -10.46 -11.65
CA ALA A 3 -3.67 -11.34 -12.09
C ALA A 3 -2.55 -11.43 -11.05
N LEU A 4 -2.19 -10.30 -10.44
CA LEU A 4 -1.23 -10.16 -9.35
C LEU A 4 -1.82 -9.31 -8.23
N PRO A 5 -1.21 -9.29 -7.02
CA PRO A 5 -1.64 -8.43 -5.91
C PRO A 5 -1.53 -6.92 -6.21
N TRP A 6 -0.71 -6.53 -7.20
CA TRP A 6 -0.59 -5.18 -7.72
C TRP A 6 -0.97 -5.13 -9.20
N GLU A 7 -1.22 -3.92 -9.72
CA GLU A 7 -1.47 -3.72 -11.15
C GLU A 7 -0.21 -4.03 -11.96
N PRO A 8 -0.22 -5.07 -12.82
CA PRO A 8 0.92 -5.36 -13.68
C PRO A 8 1.05 -4.28 -14.75
N HIS A 9 2.27 -4.03 -15.20
CA HIS A 9 2.44 -3.24 -16.42
C HIS A 9 1.89 -4.04 -17.60
N GLY A 10 1.05 -3.39 -18.41
CA GLY A 10 0.58 -4.00 -19.65
C GLY A 10 1.74 -4.40 -20.56
N SER A 11 1.45 -5.23 -21.56
CA SER A 11 2.41 -5.74 -22.55
C SER A 11 3.16 -4.64 -23.34
N ASN A 12 2.75 -3.38 -23.18
CA ASN A 12 3.33 -2.22 -23.85
C ASN A 12 4.71 -1.82 -23.30
N HIS A 13 5.09 -2.23 -22.09
CA HIS A 13 6.43 -1.95 -21.56
C HIS A 13 7.37 -3.13 -21.83
N PRO A 14 8.43 -2.98 -22.64
CA PRO A 14 9.22 -4.11 -23.16
C PRO A 14 9.98 -4.90 -22.08
N LEU A 15 10.40 -4.24 -21.00
CA LEU A 15 11.17 -4.87 -19.91
C LEU A 15 10.30 -5.26 -18.70
N ARG A 16 9.50 -4.32 -18.19
CA ARG A 16 8.63 -4.51 -17.00
C ARG A 16 7.48 -5.49 -17.17
N CYS A 17 7.15 -5.90 -18.39
CA CYS A 17 6.10 -6.91 -18.60
C CYS A 17 6.46 -8.28 -17.99
N LYS A 18 7.75 -8.52 -17.70
CA LYS A 18 8.25 -9.74 -17.03
C LYS A 18 8.33 -9.63 -15.51
N GLU A 19 8.02 -8.46 -14.95
CA GLU A 19 8.10 -8.21 -13.50
C GLU A 19 6.96 -8.92 -12.76
N ASP A 20 7.30 -9.87 -11.88
CA ASP A 20 6.33 -10.65 -11.11
C ASP A 20 6.55 -10.58 -9.59
N VAL A 21 7.60 -9.89 -9.12
CA VAL A 21 7.87 -9.66 -7.70
C VAL A 21 8.25 -8.20 -7.43
N ARG A 22 7.60 -7.62 -6.40
CA ARG A 22 7.85 -6.27 -5.91
C ARG A 22 8.05 -6.22 -4.40
N PRO A 23 8.81 -5.26 -3.87
CA PRO A 23 8.82 -4.97 -2.44
C PRO A 23 7.48 -4.39 -2.01
N ILE A 24 6.93 -4.93 -0.92
CA ILE A 24 5.64 -4.52 -0.35
C ILE A 24 5.58 -3.04 0.10
N PHE A 25 6.73 -2.40 0.34
CA PHE A 25 6.80 -1.02 0.85
C PHE A 25 6.10 0.01 -0.04
N TRP A 26 6.03 -0.25 -1.35
CA TRP A 26 5.39 0.62 -2.32
C TRP A 26 3.99 0.15 -2.75
N SER A 27 3.37 -0.79 -2.03
CA SER A 27 2.01 -1.26 -2.34
C SER A 27 1.00 -0.11 -2.41
N ALA A 28 1.11 0.85 -1.48
CA ALA A 28 0.28 2.06 -1.44
C ALA A 28 0.79 3.21 -2.32
N ARG A 29 2.00 3.08 -2.90
CA ARG A 29 2.68 4.14 -3.69
C ARG A 29 3.29 3.59 -4.99
N PRO A 30 2.48 2.99 -5.88
CA PRO A 30 2.98 2.34 -7.08
C PRO A 30 3.68 3.31 -8.04
N LYS A 31 3.25 4.59 -8.12
CA LYS A 31 3.88 5.58 -9.03
C LYS A 31 5.30 5.88 -8.60
N SER A 32 5.52 6.02 -7.29
CA SER A 32 6.85 6.22 -6.71
C SER A 32 7.79 5.05 -7.02
N TYR A 33 7.31 3.80 -6.89
CA TYR A 33 8.10 2.62 -7.24
C TYR A 33 8.51 2.61 -8.72
N ILE A 34 7.55 2.86 -9.61
CA ILE A 34 7.78 2.86 -11.06
C ILE A 34 8.85 3.89 -11.43
N TYR A 35 8.77 5.09 -10.86
CA TYR A 35 9.76 6.12 -11.14
C TYR A 35 11.15 5.77 -10.60
N ARG A 36 11.25 5.31 -9.36
CA ARG A 36 12.54 4.95 -8.74
C ARG A 36 13.24 3.77 -9.41
N THR A 37 12.49 2.96 -10.15
CA THR A 37 13.00 1.82 -10.90
C THR A 37 13.01 2.08 -12.41
N ARG A 38 12.67 3.29 -12.88
CA ARG A 38 12.49 3.59 -14.32
C ARG A 38 13.74 3.28 -15.14
N ASP A 39 14.88 3.56 -14.55
CA ASP A 39 16.18 3.48 -15.21
C ASP A 39 16.86 2.12 -14.95
N TRP A 40 16.10 1.10 -14.52
CA TRP A 40 16.60 -0.27 -14.38
C TRP A 40 16.62 -0.99 -15.73
N ASP A 41 17.74 -1.67 -16.01
CA ASP A 41 17.92 -2.45 -17.23
C ASP A 41 17.16 -3.79 -17.22
N ASP A 42 16.95 -4.36 -16.03
CA ASP A 42 16.23 -5.62 -15.85
C ASP A 42 15.36 -5.61 -14.58
N PHE A 43 14.28 -6.39 -14.59
CA PHE A 43 13.29 -6.46 -13.51
C PHE A 43 13.23 -7.87 -12.91
N PRO A 44 13.10 -8.01 -11.58
CA PRO A 44 13.01 -9.32 -10.96
C PRO A 44 11.86 -10.17 -11.49
N ASN A 45 12.21 -11.41 -11.86
CA ASN A 45 11.29 -12.48 -12.23
C ASN A 45 11.54 -13.69 -11.32
N GLY A 46 10.51 -14.21 -10.66
CA GLY A 46 10.59 -15.32 -9.71
C GLY A 46 10.96 -14.91 -8.29
N ARG A 47 12.26 -14.78 -7.97
CA ARG A 47 12.72 -14.51 -6.59
C ARG A 47 13.45 -13.18 -6.47
N TRP A 48 13.01 -12.35 -5.52
CA TRP A 48 13.73 -11.13 -5.15
C TRP A 48 15.12 -11.48 -4.59
N GLY A 49 16.19 -11.03 -5.25
CA GLY A 49 17.57 -11.15 -4.77
C GLY A 49 18.51 -12.04 -5.57
N ASN A 50 18.06 -12.68 -6.66
CA ASN A 50 18.96 -13.35 -7.62
C ASN A 50 19.41 -12.41 -8.76
N SER A 51 18.98 -11.16 -8.68
CA SER A 51 19.18 -10.14 -9.68
C SER A 51 20.29 -9.21 -9.20
N SER A 52 21.23 -8.90 -10.08
CA SER A 52 22.16 -7.77 -9.95
C SER A 52 21.38 -6.43 -10.04
N SER A 53 20.30 -6.30 -9.27
CA SER A 53 19.37 -5.19 -9.37
C SER A 53 20.10 -3.91 -9.00
N PRO A 54 20.05 -2.88 -9.87
CA PRO A 54 20.61 -1.58 -9.56
C PRO A 54 20.02 -1.02 -8.26
N ALA A 55 20.75 -0.09 -7.64
CA ALA A 55 20.18 0.66 -6.53
C ALA A 55 18.87 1.35 -6.95
N PHE A 56 17.93 1.50 -6.02
CA PHE A 56 16.75 2.34 -6.27
C PHE A 56 17.21 3.77 -6.52
N GLY A 57 16.70 4.40 -7.58
CA GLY A 57 16.97 5.80 -7.86
C GLY A 57 16.57 6.69 -6.69
N ASP A 58 17.35 7.74 -6.44
CA ASP A 58 17.01 8.72 -5.42
C ASP A 58 15.76 9.50 -5.83
N LEU A 59 14.94 9.88 -4.85
CA LEU A 59 13.72 10.63 -5.09
C LEU A 59 13.98 12.11 -4.83
N GLN A 60 14.84 12.75 -5.64
CA GLN A 60 15.14 14.18 -5.46
C GLN A 60 13.94 15.07 -5.78
N ASP A 61 13.08 14.62 -6.71
CA ASP A 61 11.91 15.35 -7.16
C ASP A 61 10.61 14.92 -6.44
N TYR A 62 10.61 14.94 -5.11
CA TYR A 62 9.40 14.63 -4.33
C TYR A 62 8.18 15.44 -4.81
N TYR A 63 8.41 16.70 -5.21
CA TYR A 63 7.37 17.61 -5.71
C TYR A 63 6.70 17.11 -7.00
N LEU A 64 7.41 16.41 -7.90
CA LEU A 64 6.80 15.90 -9.15
C LEU A 64 5.72 14.84 -8.90
N PHE A 65 5.84 14.08 -7.80
CA PHE A 65 4.79 13.15 -7.34
C PHE A 65 3.63 13.87 -6.65
N HIS A 66 3.92 14.97 -5.96
CA HIS A 66 2.90 15.80 -5.33
C HIS A 66 2.14 16.67 -6.35
N LEU A 67 2.68 16.90 -7.55
CA LEU A 67 2.08 17.79 -8.55
C LEU A 67 1.03 17.12 -9.46
N LYS A 68 0.99 15.79 -9.56
CA LYS A 68 0.02 15.09 -10.43
C LYS A 68 -1.11 14.45 -9.61
N GLY A 69 -2.21 15.20 -9.49
CA GLY A 69 -3.50 14.67 -9.05
C GLY A 69 -3.79 14.79 -7.55
N GLN A 70 -3.17 15.75 -6.85
CA GLN A 70 -3.55 15.99 -5.46
C GLN A 70 -4.96 16.56 -5.36
N MET A 71 -5.71 16.00 -4.42
CA MET A 71 -6.91 16.60 -3.87
C MET A 71 -6.61 18.04 -3.46
N LYS A 72 -7.51 18.98 -3.78
CA LYS A 72 -7.34 20.39 -3.43
C LYS A 72 -7.04 20.51 -1.93
N LYS A 73 -6.14 21.43 -1.55
CA LYS A 73 -5.77 21.67 -0.14
C LYS A 73 -7.00 21.82 0.77
N GLU A 74 -8.02 22.51 0.31
CA GLU A 74 -9.30 22.70 1.00
C GLU A 74 -9.99 21.36 1.35
N VAL A 75 -9.93 20.37 0.47
CA VAL A 75 -10.52 19.04 0.70
C VAL A 75 -9.69 18.26 1.72
N LEU A 76 -8.36 18.35 1.64
CA LEU A 76 -7.47 17.71 2.61
C LEU A 76 -7.63 18.30 4.01
N LEU A 77 -7.78 19.61 4.13
CA LEU A 77 -8.06 20.28 5.41
C LEU A 77 -9.40 19.82 5.99
N LYS A 78 -10.44 19.66 5.17
CA LYS A 78 -11.71 19.10 5.62
C LYS A 78 -11.62 17.65 6.09
N MET A 79 -10.74 16.84 5.47
CA MET A 79 -10.52 15.45 5.85
C MET A 79 -9.69 15.31 7.14
N TYR A 80 -8.58 16.04 7.24
CA TYR A 80 -7.61 15.88 8.34
C TYR A 80 -7.87 16.81 9.53
N GLY A 81 -8.68 17.86 9.34
CA GLY A 81 -8.85 18.94 10.31
C GLY A 81 -8.13 20.20 9.85
N GLU A 82 -8.78 21.35 10.05
CA GLU A 82 -8.20 22.66 9.72
C GLU A 82 -7.11 23.07 10.72
N GLU A 83 -7.27 22.66 11.97
CA GLU A 83 -6.33 22.89 13.07
C GLU A 83 -6.07 21.57 13.84
N LEU A 84 -4.83 21.34 14.25
CA LEU A 84 -4.42 20.19 15.05
C LEU A 84 -3.91 20.70 16.40
N ALA A 85 -4.61 20.38 17.48
CA ALA A 85 -4.25 20.84 18.82
C ALA A 85 -3.36 19.82 19.56
N SER A 86 -3.46 18.54 19.20
CA SER A 86 -2.80 17.45 19.91
C SER A 86 -2.44 16.27 19.00
N PHE A 87 -1.61 15.36 19.52
CA PHE A 87 -1.33 14.09 18.85
C PHE A 87 -2.58 13.22 18.71
N ASP A 88 -3.57 13.37 19.60
CA ASP A 88 -4.84 12.65 19.52
C ASP A 88 -5.61 13.02 18.25
N ASP A 89 -5.49 14.26 17.77
CA ASP A 89 -6.14 14.68 16.52
C ASP A 89 -5.54 13.95 15.33
N VAL A 90 -4.21 13.72 15.33
CA VAL A 90 -3.56 12.90 14.31
C VAL A 90 -4.04 11.46 14.38
N LYS A 91 -4.15 10.86 15.58
CA LYS A 91 -4.67 9.49 15.73
C LYS A 91 -6.08 9.37 15.18
N LYS A 92 -6.97 10.33 15.47
CA LYS A 92 -8.35 10.36 14.95
C LYS A 92 -8.39 10.30 13.42
N VAL A 93 -7.48 10.99 12.72
CA VAL A 93 -7.40 10.92 11.25
C VAL A 93 -7.12 9.50 10.76
N PHE A 94 -6.16 8.81 11.38
CA PHE A 94 -5.85 7.42 11.02
C PHE A 94 -6.97 6.46 11.37
N VAL A 95 -7.62 6.64 12.52
CA VAL A 95 -8.80 5.86 12.93
C VAL A 95 -9.93 6.05 11.92
N ASN A 96 -10.25 7.29 11.55
CA ASN A 96 -11.29 7.62 10.56
C ASN A 96 -10.97 7.09 9.16
N PHE A 97 -9.70 7.05 8.78
CA PHE A 97 -9.26 6.42 7.54
C PHE A 97 -9.53 4.91 7.56
N ILE A 98 -9.24 4.22 8.66
CA ILE A 98 -9.44 2.77 8.75
C ILE A 98 -10.93 2.40 8.91
N SER A 99 -11.67 3.10 9.76
CA SER A 99 -13.10 2.88 10.00
C SER A 99 -13.97 3.27 8.82
N GLN A 100 -13.49 4.17 7.94
CA GLN A 100 -14.28 4.80 6.87
C GLN A 100 -15.54 5.52 7.41
N SER A 101 -15.48 5.99 8.65
CA SER A 101 -16.50 6.85 9.28
C SER A 101 -16.34 8.31 8.85
N GLU A 102 -17.44 9.06 8.91
CA GLU A 102 -17.40 10.50 8.71
C GLU A 102 -16.75 11.17 9.92
N ASN A 103 -15.91 12.17 9.65
CA ASN A 103 -15.31 13.00 10.69
C ASN A 103 -16.30 14.07 11.19
N GLU A 104 -15.84 14.94 12.09
CA GLU A 104 -16.64 16.02 12.68
C GLU A 104 -17.24 16.99 11.63
N ASN A 105 -16.66 17.04 10.44
CA ASN A 105 -17.12 17.86 9.30
C ASN A 105 -18.06 17.10 8.34
N GLY A 106 -18.47 15.88 8.67
CA GLY A 106 -19.30 15.03 7.79
C GLY A 106 -18.53 14.48 6.57
N VAL A 107 -17.19 14.44 6.63
CA VAL A 107 -16.34 14.01 5.51
C VAL A 107 -15.59 12.74 5.89
N LYS A 108 -15.54 11.77 4.97
CA LYS A 108 -14.74 10.56 5.14
C LYS A 108 -13.30 10.80 4.73
N VAL A 109 -12.36 10.24 5.48
CA VAL A 109 -10.95 10.26 5.13
C VAL A 109 -10.68 9.19 4.08
N THR A 110 -10.53 9.60 2.83
CA THR A 110 -10.35 8.68 1.69
C THR A 110 -8.88 8.41 1.36
N THR A 111 -7.97 9.25 1.86
CA THR A 111 -6.54 9.17 1.56
C THR A 111 -5.71 9.61 2.75
N LEU A 112 -4.46 9.15 2.81
CA LEU A 112 -3.40 9.54 3.73
C LEU A 112 -2.17 9.98 2.91
N PRO A 113 -1.20 10.72 3.50
CA PRO A 113 0.03 11.10 2.80
C PRO A 113 0.84 9.92 2.22
N TRP A 114 0.65 8.72 2.77
CA TRP A 114 1.33 7.49 2.35
C TRP A 114 0.54 6.64 1.35
N THR A 115 -0.68 7.05 0.97
CA THR A 115 -1.53 6.33 0.01
C THR A 115 -1.75 7.17 -1.24
N GLU A 116 -1.37 6.66 -2.40
CA GLU A 116 -1.57 7.33 -3.70
C GLU A 116 -2.95 7.03 -4.32
N GLN A 117 -3.71 6.07 -3.78
CA GLN A 117 -5.06 5.73 -4.24
C GLN A 117 -6.11 6.44 -3.38
N ASP A 118 -6.99 7.19 -4.04
CA ASP A 118 -8.14 7.86 -3.41
C ASP A 118 -9.32 6.90 -3.13
N ALA A 119 -9.11 5.58 -3.28
CA ALA A 119 -10.13 4.56 -3.16
C ALA A 119 -10.39 4.07 -1.72
N GLY A 120 -9.73 4.67 -0.73
CA GLY A 120 -9.83 4.27 0.67
C GLY A 120 -9.07 2.98 0.98
N VAL A 121 -9.65 2.17 1.87
CA VAL A 121 -9.01 0.99 2.44
C VAL A 121 -9.17 -0.24 1.54
N GLN A 122 -8.09 -1.03 1.39
CA GLN A 122 -8.12 -2.26 0.61
C GLN A 122 -9.13 -3.28 1.19
N PRO A 123 -9.78 -4.12 0.35
CA PRO A 123 -10.78 -5.08 0.81
C PRO A 123 -10.27 -6.05 1.88
N GLU A 124 -9.01 -6.50 1.76
CA GLU A 124 -8.37 -7.44 2.69
C GLU A 124 -8.16 -6.85 4.09
N THR A 125 -8.01 -5.53 4.21
CA THR A 125 -7.85 -4.83 5.50
C THR A 125 -9.08 -4.97 6.39
N LYS A 126 -10.26 -5.24 5.81
CA LYS A 126 -11.49 -5.53 6.58
C LYS A 126 -11.30 -6.72 7.54
N LEU A 127 -10.43 -7.67 7.21
CA LEU A 127 -10.14 -8.84 8.04
C LEU A 127 -9.37 -8.51 9.32
N ILE A 128 -8.67 -7.38 9.34
CA ILE A 128 -7.83 -6.93 10.46
C ILE A 128 -8.23 -5.54 10.98
N ASN A 129 -9.46 -5.12 10.68
CA ASN A 129 -9.93 -3.76 10.92
C ASN A 129 -9.87 -3.40 12.41
N GLU A 130 -10.40 -4.26 13.29
CA GLU A 130 -10.44 -4.04 14.73
C GLU A 130 -9.04 -3.90 15.34
N GLN A 131 -8.10 -4.74 14.89
CA GLN A 131 -6.70 -4.69 15.35
C GLN A 131 -6.02 -3.41 14.92
N LEU A 132 -6.30 -2.92 13.70
CA LEU A 132 -5.75 -1.67 13.20
C LEU A 132 -6.36 -0.47 13.90
N LEU A 133 -7.66 -0.47 14.20
CA LEU A 133 -8.31 0.57 14.99
C LEU A 133 -7.66 0.67 16.37
N TRP A 134 -7.53 -0.46 17.06
CA TRP A 134 -6.87 -0.53 18.35
C TRP A 134 -5.43 0.03 18.28
N CYS A 135 -4.66 -0.35 17.26
CA CYS A 135 -3.31 0.17 17.06
C CYS A 135 -3.30 1.70 16.93
N ASN A 136 -4.13 2.25 16.06
CA ASN A 136 -4.16 3.70 15.77
C ASN A 136 -4.66 4.50 16.98
N GLU A 137 -5.67 4.01 17.72
CA GLU A 137 -6.16 4.64 18.95
C GLU A 137 -5.08 4.72 20.04
N ASN A 138 -4.23 3.71 20.11
CA ASN A 138 -3.10 3.62 21.05
C ASN A 138 -1.81 4.30 20.52
N GLY A 139 -1.87 5.03 19.40
CA GLY A 139 -0.75 5.79 18.86
C GLY A 139 0.22 5.02 17.98
N ILE A 140 -0.11 3.79 17.61
CA ILE A 140 0.61 3.02 16.58
C ILE A 140 -0.02 3.36 15.23
N LEU A 141 0.50 4.41 14.59
CA LEU A 141 0.00 4.89 13.30
C LEU A 141 0.36 3.93 12.17
N THR A 142 -0.64 3.23 11.63
CA THR A 142 -0.44 2.18 10.62
C THR A 142 -0.50 2.75 9.20
N VAL A 143 0.53 2.51 8.40
CA VAL A 143 0.62 2.98 7.00
C VAL A 143 0.52 1.85 5.96
N ASN A 144 0.80 0.61 6.36
CA ASN A 144 0.73 -0.56 5.48
C ASN A 144 0.52 -1.84 6.30
N SER A 145 -0.38 -2.72 5.84
CA SER A 145 -0.79 -3.93 6.56
C SER A 145 -1.33 -4.98 5.60
N GLN A 146 -1.09 -6.25 5.88
CA GLN A 146 -1.74 -7.38 5.20
C GLN A 146 -2.13 -8.48 6.22
N PRO A 147 -3.30 -9.13 6.04
CA PRO A 147 -3.71 -10.24 6.90
C PRO A 147 -2.86 -11.50 6.65
N SER A 148 -2.91 -12.45 7.58
CA SER A 148 -2.45 -13.82 7.28
C SER A 148 -3.48 -14.54 6.44
N VAL A 149 -3.01 -15.22 5.40
CA VAL A 149 -3.84 -16.09 4.56
C VAL A 149 -3.13 -17.44 4.45
N ASN A 150 -3.85 -18.51 4.77
CA ASN A 150 -3.33 -19.87 4.70
C ASN A 150 -4.18 -20.70 3.74
N GLY A 151 -3.81 -20.69 2.46
CA GLY A 151 -4.45 -21.53 1.45
C GLY A 151 -5.85 -21.06 1.02
N ALA A 152 -6.08 -19.76 0.90
CA ALA A 152 -7.35 -19.27 0.34
C ALA A 152 -7.45 -19.61 -1.15
N PRO A 153 -8.64 -19.90 -1.69
CA PRO A 153 -8.79 -20.12 -3.13
C PRO A 153 -8.30 -18.90 -3.94
N SER A 154 -7.67 -19.13 -5.09
CA SER A 154 -7.25 -18.02 -5.97
C SER A 154 -8.43 -17.16 -6.48
N THR A 155 -9.64 -17.70 -6.41
CA THR A 155 -10.92 -17.03 -6.71
C THR A 155 -11.51 -16.24 -5.53
N ASP A 156 -10.86 -16.20 -4.38
CA ASP A 156 -11.37 -15.50 -3.19
C ASP A 156 -11.60 -13.99 -3.48
N PRO A 157 -12.75 -13.42 -3.08
CA PRO A 157 -13.08 -12.03 -3.41
C PRO A 157 -12.25 -10.98 -2.66
N LEU A 158 -11.63 -11.33 -1.53
CA LEU A 158 -10.85 -10.39 -0.70
C LEU A 158 -9.36 -10.52 -0.99
N VAL A 159 -8.85 -11.75 -1.00
CA VAL A 159 -7.41 -12.03 -1.06
C VAL A 159 -6.99 -12.78 -2.32
N GLY A 160 -7.92 -13.27 -3.13
CA GLY A 160 -7.64 -14.08 -4.32
C GLY A 160 -6.95 -13.32 -5.44
N TRP A 161 -5.98 -13.97 -6.08
CA TRP A 161 -5.29 -13.48 -7.28
C TRP A 161 -4.67 -14.66 -8.06
N GLY A 162 -4.30 -14.43 -9.31
CA GLY A 162 -3.68 -15.43 -10.18
C GLY A 162 -4.69 -16.25 -10.99
N LYS A 163 -4.29 -17.47 -11.38
CA LYS A 163 -5.14 -18.37 -12.18
C LYS A 163 -6.16 -19.12 -11.30
N PRO A 164 -7.39 -19.39 -11.80
CA PRO A 164 -8.36 -20.21 -11.09
C PRO A 164 -7.82 -21.61 -10.75
N GLY A 165 -8.24 -22.17 -9.61
CA GLY A 165 -7.84 -23.51 -9.17
C GLY A 165 -6.53 -23.59 -8.37
N GLY A 166 -5.97 -22.43 -7.99
CA GLY A 166 -4.80 -22.34 -7.13
C GLY A 166 -5.12 -21.92 -5.69
N TYR A 167 -4.08 -21.77 -4.87
CA TYR A 167 -4.16 -21.35 -3.48
C TYR A 167 -3.27 -20.13 -3.21
N CYS A 168 -3.80 -19.15 -2.49
CA CYS A 168 -3.12 -17.93 -2.06
C CYS A 168 -2.63 -18.07 -0.62
N TYR A 169 -1.40 -17.61 -0.38
CA TYR A 169 -0.78 -17.56 0.95
C TYR A 169 -0.24 -16.16 1.21
N GLN A 170 -0.45 -15.65 2.43
CA GLN A 170 0.08 -14.37 2.89
C GLN A 170 0.57 -14.55 4.33
N LYS A 171 1.79 -14.08 4.60
CA LYS A 171 2.28 -13.95 5.97
C LYS A 171 1.75 -12.65 6.55
N VAL A 172 1.41 -12.63 7.85
CA VAL A 172 1.07 -11.36 8.52
C VAL A 172 2.23 -10.40 8.33
N SER A 173 1.93 -9.20 7.84
CA SER A 173 2.87 -8.08 7.87
C SER A 173 2.11 -6.85 8.29
N CYS A 174 2.35 -6.38 9.51
CA CYS A 174 1.98 -5.04 9.94
C CYS A 174 3.25 -4.21 9.91
N PHE A 175 3.37 -3.26 8.97
CA PHE A 175 4.51 -2.35 8.97
C PHE A 175 4.33 -1.31 10.05
N ARG A 176 4.92 -1.62 11.20
CA ARG A 176 5.09 -0.73 12.34
C ARG A 176 6.21 0.26 12.00
N HIS A 177 5.91 1.38 11.36
CA HIS A 177 6.91 2.42 11.09
C HIS A 177 6.83 3.54 12.13
N ILE A 178 7.48 3.31 13.27
CA ILE A 178 8.49 4.25 13.76
C ILE A 178 9.82 3.57 13.41
N PHE A 179 10.46 4.01 12.31
CA PHE A 179 11.83 3.66 11.88
C PHE A 179 12.33 2.23 12.15
N THR A 180 11.86 1.20 11.42
CA THR A 180 12.74 0.05 11.06
C THR A 180 12.11 -0.90 10.02
N PHE A 181 12.97 -1.45 9.16
CA PHE A 181 12.65 -2.34 8.05
C PHE A 181 12.41 -3.79 8.51
N LEU A 182 11.38 -4.44 7.97
CA LEU A 182 11.28 -5.91 7.96
C LEU A 182 10.85 -6.42 6.58
N LYS A 183 11.73 -7.21 5.97
CA LYS A 183 11.56 -7.89 4.68
C LYS A 183 10.49 -8.98 4.79
N ALA A 184 9.51 -8.99 3.90
CA ALA A 184 8.69 -10.17 3.63
C ALA A 184 9.28 -10.92 2.41
N ILE A 185 9.78 -12.13 2.63
CA ILE A 185 10.12 -13.11 1.59
C ILE A 185 8.98 -14.13 1.58
N VAL A 186 8.33 -14.28 0.42
CA VAL A 186 7.39 -15.37 0.13
C VAL A 186 8.13 -16.35 -0.79
N TYR A 187 8.20 -17.61 -0.36
CA TYR A 187 8.67 -18.74 -1.18
C TYR A 187 7.44 -19.34 -1.88
N PHE A 188 7.60 -19.72 -3.15
CA PHE A 188 6.80 -20.77 -3.77
C PHE A 188 7.76 -21.95 -4.00
N GLU A 189 7.37 -23.14 -3.55
CA GLU A 189 7.90 -24.41 -4.07
C GLU A 189 7.14 -24.79 -5.35
#